data_AF-A0A1H3TQ97-F1
#
_entry.id   AF-A0A1H3TQ97-F1
#
_cell.length_a   1.000
_cell.length_b   1.000
_cell.length_c   1.000
_cell.angle_alpha   90.00
_cell.angle_beta   90.00
_cell.angle_gamma   90.00
#
_symmetry.space_group_name_H-M   'P 1'
#
loop_
_entity.id
_entity.type
_entity.pdbx_description
1 polymer ?
#
loop_
_entity_poly.entity_id
_entity_poly.type
_entity_poly.pdbx_seq_one_letter_code
_entity_poly.pdbx_strand_id
1 'polypeptide(L)' 'MNFLDGHLFPENQQPLIITAAPYAPSWLPSDFPGEIAVTMEEQIQKAVDCYNAGATVLHLHVRELDGKGSKRL' A
#
# COMPACT_ATOMS: atom_id res chain seq x y z
N MET A 1 -1.59 -24.29 -19.26
CA MET A 1 -0.91 -23.01 -19.54
C MET A 1 0.34 -23.33 -20.33
N ASN A 2 0.54 -22.71 -21.50
CA ASN A 2 1.75 -22.89 -22.31
C ASN A 2 2.70 -21.74 -22.01
N PHE A 3 3.69 -21.98 -21.15
CA PHE A 3 4.78 -21.04 -20.93
C PHE A 3 5.97 -21.48 -21.78
N LEU A 4 6.60 -20.54 -22.48
CA LEU A 4 7.85 -20.81 -23.18
C LEU A 4 8.98 -21.02 -22.16
N ASP A 5 10.01 -21.76 -22.56
CA ASP A 5 11.17 -22.01 -21.71
C ASP A 5 11.74 -20.69 -21.19
N GLY A 6 11.91 -20.61 -19.86
CA GLY A 6 12.51 -19.46 -19.18
C GLY A 6 11.56 -18.34 -18.74
N HIS A 7 10.26 -18.39 -19.07
CA HIS A 7 9.28 -17.36 -18.64
C HIS A 7 9.02 -17.30 -17.14
N LEU A 8 9.37 -18.35 -16.39
CA LEU A 8 9.21 -18.40 -14.93
C LEU A 8 10.40 -17.76 -14.18
N PHE A 9 11.46 -17.36 -14.89
CA PHE A 9 12.60 -16.68 -14.30
C PHE A 9 12.36 -15.16 -14.26
N PRO A 10 12.40 -14.50 -13.09
CA PRO A 10 12.17 -13.06 -12.98
C PRO A 10 13.06 -12.20 -13.87
N GLU A 11 14.31 -12.61 -14.11
CA GLU A 11 15.27 -11.91 -14.97
C GLU A 11 14.82 -11.82 -16.44
N ASN A 12 13.89 -12.68 -16.88
CA ASN A 12 13.33 -12.67 -18.23
C ASN A 12 12.00 -11.91 -18.30
N GLN A 13 11.51 -11.37 -17.18
CA GLN A 13 10.25 -10.64 -17.10
C GLN A 13 10.48 -9.13 -17.27
N GLN A 14 9.47 -8.44 -17.79
CA GLN A 14 9.48 -6.98 -17.79
C GLN A 14 9.42 -6.46 -16.35
N PRO A 15 10.06 -5.33 -16.03
CA PRO A 15 9.97 -4.72 -14.71
C PRO A 15 8.52 -4.54 -14.27
N LEU A 16 8.18 -5.06 -13.10
CA LEU A 16 6.83 -4.99 -12.55
C LEU A 16 6.66 -3.73 -11.71
N ILE A 17 5.61 -2.96 -11.99
CA ILE A 17 5.16 -1.88 -11.11
C ILE A 17 4.25 -2.48 -10.05
N ILE A 18 4.58 -2.26 -8.79
CA ILE A 18 3.79 -2.72 -7.64
C ILE A 18 3.15 -1.49 -6.98
N THR A 19 1.81 -1.45 -6.99
CA THR A 19 1.04 -0.45 -6.27
C THR A 19 0.64 -0.98 -4.90
N ALA A 20 1.11 -0.36 -3.83
CA ALA A 20 0.67 -0.65 -2.48
C ALA A 20 -0.53 0.22 -2.10
N ALA A 21 -1.62 -0.40 -1.64
CA ALA A 21 -2.78 0.26 -1.05
C ALA A 21 -2.92 -0.19 0.42
N PRO A 22 -2.16 0.40 1.36
CA PRO A 22 -1.96 -0.17 2.69
C PRO A 22 -3.23 -0.20 3.55
N TYR A 23 -4.20 0.68 3.30
CA TYR A 23 -5.48 0.69 4.00
C TYR A 23 -6.56 1.32 3.12
N ALA A 24 -7.64 0.57 2.86
CA ALA A 24 -8.77 1.03 2.07
C ALA A 24 -9.67 2.00 2.87
N PRO A 25 -10.43 2.89 2.21
CA PRO A 25 -11.27 3.87 2.89
C PRO A 25 -12.52 3.23 3.51
N SER A 26 -12.85 2.00 3.11
CA SER A 26 -14.01 1.24 3.58
C SER A 26 -13.88 0.72 5.02
N TRP A 27 -12.65 0.64 5.54
CA TRP A 27 -12.37 0.14 6.89
C TRP A 27 -12.22 1.31 7.87
N LEU A 28 -12.65 1.09 9.12
CA LEU A 28 -12.39 1.96 10.26
C LEU A 28 -11.18 1.45 11.06
N PRO A 29 -10.43 2.31 11.76
CA PRO A 29 -9.31 1.87 12.60
C PRO A 29 -9.70 0.81 13.65
N SER A 30 -10.96 0.80 14.10
CA SER A 30 -11.50 -0.22 15.00
C SER A 30 -11.59 -1.62 14.39
N ASP A 31 -11.67 -1.72 13.06
CA ASP A 31 -11.74 -3.01 12.38
C ASP A 31 -10.39 -3.74 12.43
N PHE A 32 -9.29 -2.98 12.47
CA PHE A 32 -7.91 -3.47 12.59
C PHE A 32 -7.08 -2.58 13.52
N PRO A 33 -7.25 -2.71 14.84
CA PRO A 33 -6.59 -1.84 15.81
C PRO A 33 -5.06 -1.89 15.69
N GLY A 34 -4.44 -0.72 15.53
CA GLY A 34 -2.98 -0.57 15.38
C GLY A 34 -2.44 -0.77 13.96
N GLU A 35 -3.26 -1.28 13.03
CA GLU A 35 -2.81 -1.54 11.65
C GLU A 35 -3.15 -0.40 10.68
N ILE A 36 -4.27 0.31 10.92
CA ILE A 36 -4.69 1.44 10.11
C ILE A 36 -4.11 2.74 10.69
N ALA A 37 -3.19 3.33 9.94
CA ALA A 37 -2.59 4.63 10.25
C ALA A 37 -3.65 5.76 10.25
N VAL A 38 -3.62 6.61 11.27
CA VAL A 38 -4.55 7.75 11.40
C VAL A 38 -3.79 9.07 11.33
N THR A 39 -2.74 9.22 12.14
CA THR A 39 -1.92 10.44 12.16
C THR A 39 -1.03 10.54 10.91
N MET A 40 -0.63 11.75 10.52
CA MET A 40 0.24 11.94 9.36
C MET A 40 1.58 11.21 9.50
N GLU A 41 2.15 11.18 10.70
CA GLU A 41 3.39 10.45 10.97
C GLU A 41 3.24 8.94 10.73
N GLU A 42 2.17 8.33 11.24
CA GLU A 42 1.87 6.91 10.98
C GLU A 42 1.64 6.64 9.50
N GLN A 43 0.94 7.53 8.79
CA GLN A 43 0.68 7.39 7.36
C GLN A 43 1.99 7.48 6.54
N ILE A 44 2.90 8.39 6.92
CA ILE A 44 4.24 8.50 6.33
C ILE A 44 5.04 7.24 6.62
N GLN A 45 5.04 6.75 7.85
CA GLN A 45 5.78 5.54 8.19
C GLN A 45 5.26 4.34 7.40
N LYS A 46 3.94 4.19 7.24
CA LYS A 46 3.36 3.12 6.42
C LYS A 46 3.77 3.25 4.94
N ALA A 47 3.86 4.47 4.41
CA ALA A 47 4.36 4.71 3.06
C ALA A 47 5.83 4.28 2.90
N VAL A 48 6.68 4.61 3.87
CA VAL A 48 8.09 4.20 3.92
C VAL A 48 8.21 2.68 3.97
N ASP A 49 7.38 2.02 4.79
CA ASP A 49 7.37 0.56 4.90
C ASP A 49 6.99 -0.09 3.55
N CYS A 50 5.98 0.43 2.85
CA CYS A 50 5.61 -0.04 1.51
C CYS A 50 6.74 0.13 0.50
N TYR A 51 7.42 1.28 0.50
CA TYR A 51 8.55 1.54 -0.38
C TYR A 51 9.72 0.58 -0.11
N ASN A 52 10.09 0.40 1.15
CA ASN A 52 11.16 -0.52 1.55
C ASN A 52 10.83 -1.99 1.24
N ALA A 53 9.54 -2.35 1.18
CA ALA A 53 9.07 -3.66 0.75
C ALA A 53 9.05 -3.86 -0.77
N GLY A 54 9.39 -2.84 -1.56
CA GLY A 54 9.50 -2.92 -3.03
C GLY A 54 8.32 -2.33 -3.80
N ALA A 55 7.38 -1.65 -3.15
CA ALA A 55 6.34 -0.91 -3.87
C ALA A 55 6.95 0.29 -4.61
N THR A 56 6.52 0.49 -5.85
CA THR A 56 6.96 1.61 -6.70
C THR A 56 5.88 2.66 -6.88
N VAL A 57 4.63 2.34 -6.49
CA VAL A 57 3.51 3.26 -6.43
C VAL A 57 2.80 3.09 -5.10
N LEU A 58 2.37 4.20 -4.49
CA LEU A 58 1.55 4.21 -3.29
C LEU A 58 0.16 4.76 -3.63
N HIS A 59 -0.86 3.97 -3.34
CA HIS A 59 -2.26 4.39 -3.35
C HIS A 59 -2.69 4.72 -1.92
N LEU A 60 -2.89 6.00 -1.64
CA LEU A 60 -3.12 6.51 -0.28
C LEU A 60 -4.55 7.02 -0.11
N HIS A 61 -5.11 6.77 1.06
CA HIS A 61 -6.25 7.52 1.60
C HIS A 61 -5.80 8.27 2.84
N VAL A 62 -6.34 9.47 3.09
CA VAL A 62 -6.05 10.25 4.30
C VAL A 62 -7.23 10.18 5.27
N ARG A 63 -6.96 10.41 6.54
CA ARG A 63 -7.97 10.33 7.62
C ARG A 63 -7.89 11.55 8.53
N GLU A 64 -9.04 11.89 9.10
CA GLU A 64 -9.10 12.79 10.25
C GLU A 64 -8.69 12.04 11.53
N LEU A 65 -8.41 12.76 12.61
CA LEU A 65 -8.01 12.16 13.90
C LEU A 65 -9.10 11.29 14.55
N ASP A 66 -10.36 11.46 14.14
CA ASP A 66 -11.47 10.58 14.56
C ASP A 66 -11.55 9.28 13.74
N GLY A 67 -10.60 9.06 12.84
CA GLY A 67 -10.47 7.85 12.02
C GLY A 67 -11.34 7.86 10.76
N LYS A 68 -12.20 8.87 10.52
CA LYS A 68 -13.00 8.95 9.31
C LYS A 68 -12.13 9.31 8.10
N GLY A 69 -12.55 8.83 6.93
CA GLY A 69 -11.90 9.18 5.66
C GLY A 69 -11.95 10.69 5.41
N SER A 70 -10.85 11.24 4.91
CA SER A 70 -10.70 12.64 4.56
C SER A 70 -10.30 12.84 3.11
N LYS A 71 -10.46 14.09 2.65
CA LYS A 71 -9.90 14.62 1.41
C LYS A 71 -8.98 15.81 1.67
N ARG A 72 -8.78 16.16 2.95
CA ARG A 72 -7.90 17.23 3.40
C ARG A 72 -6.53 16.62 3.64
N LEU A 73 -5.51 17.26 3.08
CA LEU A 73 -4.11 16.96 3.29
C LEU A 73 -3.52 17.99 4.25
#